data_AF-A0A8C1SK98-F1
#
_entry.id   AF-A0A8C1SK98-F1
#
_cell.length_a   1.000
_cell.length_b   1.000
_cell.length_c   1.000
_cell.angle_alpha   90.00
_cell.angle_beta   90.00
_cell.angle_gamma   90.00
#
_symmetry.space_group_name_H-M   'P 1'
#
loop_
_entity.id
_entity.type
_entity.pdbx_description
1 polymer ?
#
loop_
_entity_poly.entity_id
_entity_poly.type
_entity_poly.pdbx_seq_one_letter_code
_entity_poly.pdbx_strand_id
1 'polypeptide(L)'
;MIRNYIICLQCLFGYETNVMLVINNKVHFYNNIQHLNFGRNIDYSVISSVSTKVKGNILTNSSAAGVHVWDVPEYVIPPQGENTFFVLTNVIPTLGQRQSKCPEIPSEVTKCESDSDCKEGYSEVHGNGVQTGRCVQYSDTIKTCEVQAWCPLENDTVIPK
;
A
#
# COMPACT_ATOMS: atom_id res chain seq x y z
N MET A 1 44.08 7.41 -14.99
CA MET A 1 44.16 6.25 -15.90
C MET A 1 43.43 5.10 -15.21
N ILE A 2 42.19 4.84 -15.65
CA ILE A 2 41.19 3.98 -15.00
C ILE A 2 41.43 2.54 -15.45
N ARG A 3 41.53 1.61 -14.49
CA ARG A 3 41.63 0.17 -14.76
C ARG A 3 40.22 -0.43 -14.71
N ASN A 4 39.62 -0.63 -15.87
CA ASN A 4 38.26 -1.13 -16.05
C ASN A 4 38.15 -2.62 -15.69
N TYR A 5 37.24 -2.95 -14.78
CA TYR A 5 36.69 -4.29 -14.59
C TYR A 5 35.65 -4.54 -15.69
N ILE A 6 35.92 -5.50 -16.59
CA ILE A 6 34.94 -5.96 -17.58
C ILE A 6 34.09 -7.05 -16.92
N ILE A 7 32.85 -6.71 -16.57
CA ILE A 7 31.83 -7.67 -16.14
C ILE A 7 31.25 -8.31 -17.41
N CYS A 8 31.30 -9.65 -17.51
CA CYS A 8 30.78 -10.40 -18.65
C CYS A 8 29.25 -10.33 -18.67
N LEU A 9 28.70 -9.53 -19.59
CA LEU A 9 27.26 -9.31 -19.74
C LEU A 9 26.48 -10.54 -20.25
N GLN A 10 27.16 -11.59 -20.73
CA GLN A 10 26.52 -12.84 -21.19
C GLN A 10 26.28 -13.87 -20.08
N CYS A 11 26.80 -13.65 -18.87
CA CYS A 11 26.59 -14.58 -17.74
C CYS A 11 25.30 -14.31 -16.94
N LEU A 12 24.59 -13.19 -17.20
CA LEU A 12 23.39 -12.78 -16.43
C LEU A 12 22.06 -13.30 -17.01
N PHE A 13 22.05 -13.90 -18.22
CA PHE A 13 20.83 -14.37 -18.90
C PHE A 13 20.99 -15.75 -19.55
N GLY A 14 21.68 -16.69 -18.90
CA GLY A 14 21.72 -18.09 -19.36
C GLY A 14 20.63 -18.93 -18.69
N TYR A 15 19.79 -19.60 -19.48
CA TYR A 15 18.98 -20.73 -19.00
C TYR A 15 19.29 -21.97 -19.84
N GLU A 16 19.49 -23.10 -19.19
CA GLU A 16 19.71 -24.40 -19.85
C GLU A 16 18.39 -25.17 -19.91
N THR A 17 18.09 -25.79 -21.06
CA THR A 17 16.98 -26.74 -21.21
C THR A 17 17.51 -28.12 -21.60
N ASN A 18 16.90 -29.17 -21.06
CA ASN A 18 17.20 -30.53 -21.47
C ASN A 18 16.49 -30.84 -22.79
N VAL A 19 17.23 -31.33 -23.79
CA VAL A 19 16.68 -31.75 -25.07
C VAL A 19 16.13 -33.16 -24.95
N MET A 20 14.85 -33.35 -25.28
CA MET A 20 14.19 -34.67 -25.25
C MET A 20 13.99 -35.20 -26.68
N LEU A 21 14.37 -36.45 -26.92
CA LEU A 21 14.10 -37.15 -28.18
C LEU A 21 12.74 -37.85 -28.12
N VAL A 22 11.81 -37.43 -28.98
CA VAL A 22 10.50 -38.08 -29.13
C VAL A 22 10.58 -39.08 -30.28
N ILE A 23 10.66 -40.37 -29.96
CA ILE A 23 10.67 -41.45 -30.95
C ILE A 23 9.23 -41.88 -31.19
N ASN A 24 8.69 -41.53 -32.35
CA ASN A 24 7.36 -41.95 -32.76
C ASN A 24 7.49 -43.16 -33.67
N ASN A 25 7.32 -44.37 -33.14
CA ASN A 25 7.21 -45.55 -33.98
C ASN A 25 6.10 -46.49 -33.53
N LYS A 26 5.32 -46.92 -34.52
CA LYS A 26 4.12 -47.72 -34.38
C LYS A 26 4.51 -49.17 -34.09
N VAL A 27 3.87 -49.73 -33.05
CA VAL A 27 3.75 -51.17 -32.70
C VAL A 27 4.90 -51.77 -31.88
N HIS A 28 4.64 -52.05 -30.59
CA HIS A 28 4.57 -53.41 -30.03
C HIS A 28 4.13 -53.37 -28.55
N PHE A 29 3.03 -54.04 -28.25
CA PHE A 29 2.55 -54.34 -26.90
C PHE A 29 3.42 -55.47 -26.32
N TYR A 30 4.12 -55.23 -25.20
CA TYR A 30 4.40 -56.27 -24.18
C TYR A 30 4.48 -55.63 -22.79
N ASN A 31 3.71 -56.22 -21.88
CA ASN A 31 3.52 -55.87 -20.48
C ASN A 31 4.84 -55.77 -19.71
N ASN A 32 5.03 -54.66 -18.98
CA ASN A 32 5.63 -54.70 -17.65
C ASN A 32 4.62 -54.09 -16.69
N ILE A 33 3.78 -54.94 -16.09
CA ILE A 33 2.98 -54.55 -14.93
C ILE A 33 3.99 -54.31 -13.80
N GLN A 34 4.37 -53.06 -13.59
CA GLN A 34 4.89 -52.66 -12.29
C GLN A 34 3.68 -52.44 -11.40
N HIS A 35 3.39 -53.42 -10.53
CA HIS A 35 2.50 -53.21 -9.41
C HIS A 35 3.11 -52.15 -8.48
N LEU A 36 2.87 -50.88 -8.79
CA LEU A 36 2.97 -49.81 -7.81
C LEU A 36 1.60 -49.73 -7.12
N ASN A 37 1.44 -50.55 -6.08
CA ASN A 37 0.54 -50.16 -5.00
C ASN A 37 1.19 -48.99 -4.27
N PHE A 38 0.99 -47.80 -4.81
CA PHE A 38 1.29 -46.57 -4.11
C PHE A 38 0.02 -45.75 -4.07
N GLY A 39 -0.84 -46.09 -3.10
CA GLY A 39 -1.78 -45.14 -2.54
C GLY A 39 -1.00 -44.05 -1.82
N ARG A 40 -0.24 -43.25 -2.57
CA ARG A 40 0.29 -41.98 -2.10
C ARG A 40 -0.36 -40.97 -3.01
N ASN A 41 -1.29 -40.18 -2.46
CA ASN A 41 -1.72 -38.96 -3.11
C ASN A 41 -0.44 -38.18 -3.44
N ILE A 42 -0.07 -38.15 -4.71
CA ILE A 42 1.00 -37.28 -5.18
C ILE A 42 0.35 -35.90 -5.16
N ASP A 43 0.67 -35.10 -4.15
CA ASP A 43 0.30 -33.69 -4.15
C ASP A 43 1.05 -33.04 -5.32
N TYR A 44 0.34 -32.86 -6.43
CA TYR A 44 0.81 -32.03 -7.53
C TYR A 44 0.67 -30.58 -7.06
N SER A 45 1.75 -30.00 -6.57
CA SER A 45 1.79 -28.55 -6.33
C SER A 45 1.69 -27.83 -7.68
N VAL A 46 0.59 -27.12 -7.89
CA VAL A 46 0.40 -26.29 -9.07
C VAL A 46 1.17 -24.99 -8.85
N ILE A 47 2.20 -24.76 -9.67
CA ILE A 47 2.90 -23.48 -9.73
C ILE A 47 2.16 -22.60 -10.73
N SER A 48 1.60 -21.49 -10.25
CA SER A 48 0.93 -20.49 -11.08
C SER A 48 1.69 -19.16 -11.06
N SER A 49 1.60 -18.43 -12.17
CA SER A 49 2.12 -17.07 -12.30
C SER A 49 1.02 -16.20 -12.88
N VAL A 50 0.80 -15.04 -12.28
CA VAL A 50 -0.21 -14.06 -12.68
C VAL A 50 0.49 -12.74 -12.95
N SER A 51 0.19 -12.12 -14.09
CA SER A 51 0.63 -10.77 -14.42
C SER A 51 -0.59 -9.92 -14.72
N THR A 52 -0.78 -8.84 -13.96
CA THR A 52 -1.92 -7.93 -14.07
C THR A 52 -1.45 -6.55 -14.53
N LYS A 53 -2.29 -5.89 -15.34
CA LYS A 53 -2.05 -4.51 -15.78
C LYS A 53 -3.37 -3.75 -15.79
N VAL A 54 -3.42 -2.68 -15.01
CA VAL A 54 -4.57 -1.77 -14.96
C VAL A 54 -4.41 -0.70 -16.05
N LYS A 55 -5.52 -0.26 -16.63
CA LYS A 55 -5.60 0.85 -17.59
C LYS A 55 -6.84 1.69 -17.27
N GLY A 56 -6.72 2.99 -17.38
CA GLY A 56 -7.83 3.92 -17.19
C GLY A 56 -7.33 5.29 -16.74
N ASN A 57 -8.18 6.30 -16.91
CA ASN A 57 -8.00 7.61 -16.32
C ASN A 57 -9.32 8.04 -15.65
N ILE A 58 -9.20 8.86 -14.62
CA ILE A 58 -10.36 9.35 -13.86
C ILE A 58 -10.18 10.85 -13.66
N LEU A 59 -11.24 11.62 -13.86
CA LEU A 59 -11.25 13.05 -13.55
C LEU A 59 -12.06 13.26 -12.27
N THR A 60 -11.45 13.91 -11.28
CA THR A 60 -12.14 14.36 -10.07
C THR A 60 -12.15 15.87 -10.03
N ASN A 61 -13.24 16.46 -9.55
CA ASN A 61 -13.34 17.89 -9.30
C ASN A 61 -13.84 18.11 -7.87
N SER A 62 -12.92 18.40 -6.96
CA SER A 62 -13.24 18.66 -5.54
C SER A 62 -12.91 20.10 -5.16
N SER A 63 -13.59 20.64 -4.16
CA SER A 63 -13.28 21.98 -3.63
C SER A 63 -11.90 22.04 -2.99
N ALA A 64 -11.41 20.93 -2.43
CA ALA A 64 -10.14 20.84 -1.74
C ALA A 64 -8.93 20.72 -2.68
N ALA A 65 -9.04 19.92 -3.76
CA ALA A 65 -7.94 19.63 -4.67
C ALA A 65 -8.12 20.20 -6.08
N GLY A 66 -9.29 20.77 -6.39
CA GLY A 66 -9.63 21.25 -7.73
C GLY A 66 -9.87 20.12 -8.73
N VAL A 67 -9.71 20.44 -10.01
CA VAL A 67 -9.76 19.45 -11.10
C VAL A 67 -8.43 18.70 -11.14
N HIS A 68 -8.47 17.39 -10.87
CA HIS A 68 -7.33 16.48 -10.94
C HIS A 68 -7.64 15.31 -11.87
N VAL A 69 -6.66 14.95 -12.70
CA VAL A 69 -6.75 13.77 -13.58
C VAL A 69 -5.84 12.70 -13.00
N TRP A 70 -6.44 11.59 -12.59
CA TRP A 70 -5.75 10.43 -12.04
C TRP A 70 -5.36 9.47 -13.15
N ASP A 71 -4.10 9.04 -13.15
CA ASP A 71 -3.59 7.96 -14.00
C ASP A 71 -3.21 6.73 -13.15
N VAL A 72 -3.04 5.58 -13.82
CA VAL A 72 -2.68 4.29 -13.21
C VAL A 72 -1.58 4.36 -12.16
N PRO A 73 -0.45 5.09 -12.33
CA PRO A 73 0.59 5.14 -11.31
C PRO A 73 0.18 5.84 -9.99
N GLU A 74 -0.93 6.60 -9.98
CA GLU A 74 -1.39 7.32 -8.80
C GLU A 74 -2.41 6.51 -8.00
N TYR A 75 -3.35 5.84 -8.68
CA TYR A 75 -4.42 5.11 -8.01
C TYR A 75 -4.17 3.60 -7.87
N VAL A 76 -3.08 3.05 -8.45
CA VAL A 76 -2.71 1.63 -8.30
C VAL A 76 -1.45 1.47 -7.44
N ILE A 77 -1.56 0.71 -6.35
CA ILE A 77 -0.48 0.53 -5.37
C ILE A 77 -0.28 -0.97 -5.06
N PRO A 78 0.95 -1.53 -5.15
CA PRO A 78 2.11 -0.98 -5.85
C PRO A 78 1.86 -0.99 -7.38
N PRO A 79 2.38 0.00 -8.13
CA PRO A 79 2.17 0.04 -9.58
C PRO A 79 3.00 -1.01 -10.34
N GLN A 80 3.97 -1.68 -9.69
CA GLN A 80 4.89 -2.61 -10.34
C GLN A 80 4.31 -4.01 -10.65
N GLY A 81 3.03 -4.26 -10.35
CA GLY A 81 2.38 -5.52 -10.71
C GLY A 81 2.91 -6.72 -9.92
N GLU A 82 2.75 -6.66 -8.60
CA GLU A 82 3.00 -7.81 -7.72
C GLU A 82 1.81 -8.79 -7.74
N ASN A 83 1.90 -9.85 -6.93
CA ASN A 83 0.82 -10.85 -6.80
C ASN A 83 -0.50 -10.24 -6.31
N THR A 84 -0.45 -9.04 -5.69
CA THR A 84 -1.62 -8.27 -5.26
C THR A 84 -1.40 -6.79 -5.55
N PHE A 85 -2.50 -6.06 -5.79
CA PHE A 85 -2.50 -4.61 -5.95
C PHE A 85 -3.80 -4.01 -5.42
N PHE A 86 -3.75 -2.74 -5.03
CA PHE A 86 -4.87 -1.94 -4.58
C PHE A 86 -5.25 -0.94 -5.66
N VAL A 87 -6.55 -0.64 -5.76
CA VAL A 87 -7.10 0.41 -6.63
C VAL A 87 -7.79 1.42 -5.73
N LEU A 88 -7.30 2.65 -5.69
CA LEU A 88 -7.92 3.75 -4.96
C LEU A 88 -9.23 4.13 -5.65
N THR A 89 -10.32 4.14 -4.89
CA THR A 89 -11.67 4.48 -5.39
C THR A 89 -12.22 5.77 -4.79
N ASN A 90 -11.68 6.20 -3.65
CA ASN A 90 -12.03 7.45 -2.99
C ASN A 90 -10.80 8.03 -2.27
N VAL A 91 -10.68 9.37 -2.22
CA VAL A 91 -9.55 10.07 -1.62
C VAL A 91 -10.04 11.32 -0.89
N ILE A 92 -9.58 11.50 0.36
CA ILE A 92 -9.78 12.72 1.16
C ILE A 92 -8.41 13.41 1.30
N PRO A 93 -8.07 14.40 0.45
CA PRO A 93 -6.76 15.02 0.49
C PRO A 93 -6.70 16.15 1.53
N THR A 94 -5.69 16.13 2.40
CA THR A 94 -5.36 17.26 3.30
C THR A 94 -4.11 17.98 2.82
N LEU A 95 -4.30 19.06 2.04
CA LEU A 95 -3.20 19.77 1.40
C LEU A 95 -2.46 20.71 2.36
N GLY A 96 -1.17 20.91 2.11
CA GLY A 96 -0.35 21.91 2.82
C GLY A 96 -0.02 21.55 4.27
N GLN A 97 -0.12 20.27 4.62
CA GLN A 97 0.27 19.81 5.95
C GLN A 97 1.75 20.08 6.24
N ARG A 98 2.00 20.66 7.41
CA ARG A 98 3.34 20.92 7.95
C ARG A 98 3.40 20.52 9.41
N GLN A 99 4.57 20.09 9.85
CA GLN A 99 4.79 19.83 11.28
C GLN A 99 4.70 21.15 12.05
N SER A 100 3.67 21.27 12.88
CA SER A 100 3.45 22.45 13.71
C SER A 100 2.52 22.12 14.87
N LYS A 101 2.11 23.13 15.63
CA LYS A 101 1.16 23.00 16.73
C LYS A 101 -0.20 23.49 16.27
N CYS A 102 -1.23 22.71 16.53
CA CYS A 102 -2.61 23.06 16.22
C CYS A 102 -3.57 22.48 17.27
N PRO A 103 -4.77 23.07 17.43
CA PRO A 103 -5.81 22.46 18.24
C PRO A 103 -6.23 21.09 17.67
N GLU A 104 -6.38 20.09 18.54
CA GLU A 104 -6.90 18.77 18.18
C GLU A 104 -8.37 18.85 17.74
N ILE A 105 -8.82 17.89 16.92
CA ILE A 105 -10.21 17.80 16.48
C ILE A 105 -11.11 17.55 17.70
N PRO A 106 -12.23 18.29 17.87
CA PRO A 106 -13.11 18.11 19.01
C PRO A 106 -13.70 16.71 19.10
N SER A 107 -13.34 16.01 20.18
CA SER A 107 -13.89 14.72 20.61
C SER A 107 -14.28 14.83 22.09
N GLU A 108 -14.93 13.81 22.64
CA GLU A 108 -15.26 13.79 24.07
C GLU A 108 -14.00 13.76 24.97
N VAL A 109 -12.84 13.36 24.44
CA VAL A 109 -11.58 13.20 25.19
C VAL A 109 -10.63 14.38 24.96
N THR A 110 -10.74 15.08 23.83
CA THR A 110 -9.81 16.15 23.43
C THR A 110 -10.29 17.54 23.83
N LYS A 111 -11.58 17.69 24.18
CA LYS A 111 -12.13 18.94 24.74
C LYS A 111 -11.52 19.22 26.11
N CYS A 112 -11.19 20.48 26.35
CA CYS A 112 -10.59 20.94 27.59
C CYS A 112 -11.22 22.27 28.01
N GLU A 113 -11.22 22.55 29.31
CA GLU A 113 -11.59 23.86 29.84
C GLU A 113 -10.34 24.65 30.29
N SER A 114 -9.31 23.92 30.72
CA SER A 114 -8.07 24.44 31.29
C SER A 114 -6.84 23.64 30.83
N ASP A 115 -5.64 24.24 30.94
CA ASP A 115 -4.37 23.59 30.58
C ASP A 115 -4.12 22.30 31.38
N SER A 116 -4.65 22.18 32.60
CA SER A 116 -4.50 20.97 33.42
C SER A 116 -5.24 19.75 32.90
N ASP A 117 -6.23 19.94 32.01
CA ASP A 117 -6.97 18.84 31.39
C ASP A 117 -6.12 18.17 30.29
N CYS A 118 -5.11 18.88 29.77
CA CYS A 118 -4.21 18.40 28.74
C CYS A 118 -2.90 17.91 29.36
N LYS A 119 -2.45 16.72 28.97
CA LYS A 119 -1.24 16.10 29.53
C LYS A 119 -0.10 16.21 28.53
N GLU A 120 0.95 16.95 28.90
CA GLU A 120 2.14 17.07 28.06
C GLU A 120 2.77 15.69 27.78
N GLY A 121 3.10 15.45 26.50
CA GLY A 121 3.67 14.18 26.04
C GLY A 121 2.67 13.04 25.90
N TYR A 122 1.39 13.26 26.19
CA TYR A 122 0.35 12.25 25.99
C TYR A 122 -0.05 12.14 24.51
N SER A 123 -0.13 10.92 24.00
CA SER A 123 -0.65 10.61 22.67
C SER A 123 -1.85 9.68 22.80
N GLU A 124 -3.01 10.12 22.33
CA GLU A 124 -4.22 9.30 22.28
C GLU A 124 -4.15 8.32 21.11
N VAL A 125 -4.67 7.10 21.27
CA VAL A 125 -4.64 6.06 20.22
C VAL A 125 -5.38 6.49 18.96
N HIS A 126 -6.43 7.30 19.12
CA HIS A 126 -7.21 7.89 18.04
C HIS A 126 -6.91 9.38 17.83
N GLY A 127 -5.85 9.91 18.45
CA GLY A 127 -5.43 11.29 18.31
C GLY A 127 -4.55 11.50 17.09
N ASN A 128 -4.45 12.74 16.62
CA ASN A 128 -3.67 13.08 15.42
C ASN A 128 -2.21 13.44 15.75
N GLY A 129 -1.86 13.59 17.03
CA GLY A 129 -0.51 13.93 17.45
C GLY A 129 -0.27 13.81 18.95
N VAL A 130 0.83 14.44 19.39
CA VAL A 130 1.25 14.42 20.80
C VAL A 130 0.82 15.71 21.48
N GLN A 131 0.11 15.60 22.59
CA GLN A 131 -0.34 16.76 23.36
C GLN A 131 0.83 17.55 23.94
N THR A 132 0.72 18.87 23.87
CA THR A 132 1.69 19.83 24.40
C THR A 132 1.39 20.23 25.85
N GLY A 133 0.22 19.85 26.39
CA GLY A 133 -0.24 20.25 27.72
C GLY A 133 -0.94 21.62 27.78
N ARG A 134 -1.31 22.21 26.63
CA ARG A 134 -2.03 23.48 26.56
C ARG A 134 -3.45 23.29 26.04
N CYS A 135 -4.40 24.04 26.58
CA CYS A 135 -5.78 24.09 26.14
C CYS A 135 -5.99 25.33 25.27
N VAL A 136 -6.27 25.13 23.98
CA VAL A 136 -6.34 26.19 22.97
C VAL A 136 -7.72 26.25 22.32
N GLN A 137 -8.04 27.42 21.76
CA GLN A 137 -9.31 27.64 21.09
C GLN A 137 -9.34 26.90 19.73
N TYR A 138 -10.29 25.99 19.54
CA TYR A 138 -10.56 25.36 18.24
C TYR A 138 -11.58 26.17 17.42
N SER A 139 -12.65 26.63 18.08
CA SER A 139 -13.68 27.51 17.51
C SER A 139 -14.16 28.52 18.55
N ASP A 140 -15.03 29.46 18.19
CA ASP A 140 -15.51 30.51 19.12
C ASP A 140 -16.09 29.97 20.44
N THR A 141 -16.63 28.74 20.42
CA THR A 141 -17.28 28.11 21.59
C THR A 141 -16.54 26.88 22.12
N ILE A 142 -15.59 26.30 21.38
CA ILE A 142 -14.96 25.02 21.72
C ILE A 142 -13.46 25.20 21.89
N LYS A 143 -12.94 24.67 23.00
CA LYS A 143 -11.50 24.53 23.26
C LYS A 143 -11.09 23.07 23.23
N THR A 144 -9.90 22.80 22.71
CA THR A 144 -9.31 21.46 22.65
C THR A 144 -7.83 21.52 22.99
N CYS A 145 -7.27 20.37 23.36
CA CYS A 145 -5.84 20.29 23.65
C CYS A 145 -5.00 20.58 22.40
N GLU A 146 -3.94 21.37 22.56
CA GLU A 146 -2.96 21.64 21.51
C GLU A 146 -2.06 20.42 21.31
N VAL A 147 -1.94 19.96 20.07
CA VAL A 147 -1.10 18.84 19.67
C VAL A 147 0.03 19.30 18.76
N GLN A 148 1.19 18.67 18.91
CA GLN A 148 2.28 18.71 17.93
C GLN A 148 2.00 17.62 16.89
N ALA A 149 1.63 18.02 15.68
CA ALA A 149 1.13 17.13 14.63
C ALA A 149 1.43 17.67 13.22
N TRP A 150 0.94 16.98 12.20
CA TRP A 150 0.85 17.50 10.84
C TRP A 150 -0.39 18.39 10.72
N CYS A 151 -0.20 19.71 10.70
CA CYS A 151 -1.29 20.68 10.67
C CYS A 151 -1.41 21.32 9.27
N PRO A 152 -2.63 21.61 8.77
CA PRO A 152 -3.92 21.36 9.43
C PRO A 152 -4.22 19.86 9.55
N LEU A 153 -4.96 19.49 10.59
CA LEU A 153 -5.36 18.10 10.82
C LEU A 153 -6.32 17.62 9.72
N GLU A 154 -6.34 16.32 9.49
CA GLU A 154 -7.25 15.70 8.52
C GLU A 154 -8.71 15.95 8.90
N ASN A 155 -9.57 16.21 7.91
CA ASN A 155 -10.98 16.49 8.15
C ASN A 155 -11.86 15.45 7.44
N ASP A 156 -12.28 14.45 8.21
CA ASP A 156 -13.11 13.34 7.73
C ASP A 156 -14.61 13.59 7.85
N THR A 157 -15.04 14.82 8.17
CA THR A 157 -16.48 15.14 8.31
C THR A 157 -17.21 15.12 6.97
N VAL A 158 -16.52 15.40 5.87
CA VAL A 158 -17.09 15.44 4.52
C VAL A 158 -16.42 14.38 3.66
N ILE A 159 -17.05 13.22 3.56
CA ILE A 159 -16.59 12.14 2.70
C ILE A 159 -17.12 12.38 1.29
N PRO A 160 -16.25 12.53 0.26
CA PRO A 160 -16.67 12.64 -1.13
C PRO A 160 -17.46 11.40 -1.57
N LYS A 161 -18.54 11.60 -2.32
CA LYS A 161 -19.39 10.54 -2.89
C LYS A 161 -19.06 10.27 -4.35
#